data_AF-A0A7V1H4R6-F1
#
_entry.id   AF-A0A7V1H4R6-F1
#
_cell.length_a   1.000
_cell.length_b   1.000
_cell.length_c   1.000
_cell.angle_alpha   90.00
_cell.angle_beta   90.00
_cell.angle_gamma   90.00
#
_symmetry.space_group_name_H-M   'P 1'
#
loop_
_entity.id
_entity.type
_entity.pdbx_description
1 polymer ?
#
loop_
_entity_poly.entity_id
_entity_poly.type
_entity_poly.pdbx_seq_one_letter_code
_entity_poly.pdbx_strand_id
1 'polypeptide(L)'
;MKRYVTFGEIMLSLRAPAHERFFQSPWLSATFGGAEANVAVGLARFGFDVSYVTAIPENPIGDACIGELKKHNIDTSLIVRQGDRLGIYFYEKGA
;
A
#
# COMPACT_ATOMS: atom_id res chain seq x y z
N MET A 1 -13.59 22.78 -0.23
CA MET A 1 -13.63 21.41 -0.80
C MET A 1 -13.92 20.43 0.32
N LYS A 2 -14.58 19.31 0.03
CA LYS A 2 -14.73 18.23 1.02
C LYS A 2 -13.46 17.37 1.01
N ARG A 3 -12.94 17.06 2.19
CA ARG A 3 -11.82 16.14 2.38
C ARG A 3 -12.36 14.76 2.72
N TYR A 4 -11.81 13.73 2.09
CA TYR A 4 -12.10 12.33 2.38
C TYR A 4 -10.96 11.73 3.18
N VAL A 5 -11.30 10.98 4.21
CA VAL A 5 -10.31 10.34 5.08
C VAL A 5 -10.60 8.85 5.10
N THR A 6 -9.55 8.07 4.88
CA THR A 6 -9.57 6.61 4.97
C THR A 6 -8.58 6.19 6.05
N PHE A 7 -8.91 5.15 6.80
CA PHE A 7 -8.12 4.66 7.92
C PHE A 7 -8.03 3.15 7.87
N GLY A 8 -6.82 2.61 7.93
CA GLY A 8 -6.63 1.17 7.91
C GLY A 8 -5.17 0.77 7.82
N GLU A 9 -4.95 -0.50 7.48
CA GLU A 9 -3.63 -1.07 7.29
C GLU A 9 -3.29 -1.12 5.79
N ILE A 10 -2.03 -0.79 5.48
CA ILE A 10 -1.43 -1.02 4.18
C ILE A 10 -0.29 -2.02 4.33
N MET A 11 -0.30 -3.04 3.48
CA MET A 11 0.61 -4.19 3.57
C MET A 11 1.44 -4.32 2.30
N LEU A 12 2.63 -4.91 2.44
CA LEU A 12 3.44 -5.37 1.33
C LEU A 12 2.86 -6.66 0.75
N SER A 13 2.44 -6.60 -0.51
CA SER A 13 2.03 -7.75 -1.31
C SER A 13 3.22 -8.30 -2.07
N LEU A 14 3.60 -9.54 -1.78
CA LEU A 14 4.60 -10.29 -2.53
C LEU A 14 3.90 -11.29 -3.45
N ARG A 15 4.17 -11.18 -4.76
CA ARG A 15 3.45 -11.94 -5.79
C ARG A 15 4.42 -12.74 -6.65
N ALA A 16 4.04 -13.97 -7.00
CA ALA A 16 4.69 -14.67 -8.09
C ALA A 16 4.50 -13.88 -9.40
N PRO A 17 5.53 -13.77 -10.26
CA PRO A 17 5.45 -12.98 -11.47
C PRO A 17 4.49 -13.61 -12.49
N ALA A 18 3.80 -12.75 -13.26
CA ALA A 18 2.89 -13.14 -14.33
C ALA A 18 1.80 -14.17 -13.92
N HIS A 19 1.96 -15.41 -14.36
CA HIS A 19 1.05 -16.54 -14.12
C HIS A 19 1.76 -17.70 -13.42
N GLU A 20 2.94 -17.44 -12.86
CA GLU A 20 3.66 -18.43 -12.07
C GLU A 20 2.95 -18.70 -10.75
N ARG A 21 3.08 -19.93 -10.29
CA ARG A 21 2.84 -20.31 -8.89
C ARG A 21 4.09 -20.06 -8.06
N PHE A 22 3.93 -20.00 -6.75
CA PHE A 22 5.07 -19.96 -5.85
C PHE A 22 6.01 -21.15 -6.10
N PHE A 23 7.31 -20.89 -5.97
CA PHE A 23 8.40 -21.86 -6.16
C PHE A 23 8.63 -22.35 -7.60
N GLN A 24 7.93 -21.82 -8.60
CA GLN A 24 8.32 -22.02 -10.01
C GLN A 24 9.54 -21.18 -10.40
N SER A 25 9.76 -20.04 -9.72
CA SER A 25 10.96 -19.23 -9.79
C SER A 25 11.27 -18.58 -8.43
N PRO A 26 12.49 -18.06 -8.22
CA PRO A 26 12.84 -17.34 -6.99
C PRO A 26 12.41 -15.87 -7.00
N TRP A 27 11.64 -15.43 -8.00
CA TRP A 27 11.29 -14.02 -8.18
C TRP A 27 9.97 -13.67 -7.49
N LEU A 28 9.94 -12.50 -6.86
CA LEU A 28 8.73 -11.94 -6.26
C LEU A 28 8.57 -10.47 -6.67
N SER A 29 7.38 -10.12 -7.13
CA SER A 29 6.99 -8.74 -7.39
C SER A 29 6.41 -8.13 -6.11
N ALA A 30 7.01 -7.02 -5.67
CA ALA A 30 6.61 -6.26 -4.50
C ALA A 30 5.67 -5.11 -4.88
N THR A 31 4.50 -5.06 -4.24
CA THR A 31 3.53 -3.96 -4.38
C THR A 31 2.90 -3.64 -3.03
N PHE A 32 2.31 -2.46 -2.85
CA PHE A 32 1.58 -2.14 -1.62
C PHE A 32 0.07 -2.27 -1.86
N GLY A 33 -0.65 -2.81 -0.88
CA GLY A 33 -2.09 -2.97 -0.97
C GLY A 33 -2.77 -2.95 0.39
N GLY A 34 -4.00 -2.49 0.41
CA GLY A 34 -4.89 -2.43 1.57
C GLY A 34 -6.27 -2.01 1.10
N ALA A 35 -7.34 -2.50 1.72
CA ALA A 35 -8.70 -2.23 1.25
C ALA A 35 -8.98 -0.71 1.25
N GLU A 36 -8.62 -0.04 2.33
CA GLU A 36 -8.86 1.38 2.55
C GLU A 36 -7.89 2.23 1.73
N ALA A 37 -6.65 1.77 1.55
CA ALA A 37 -5.67 2.41 0.66
C ALA A 37 -6.15 2.39 -0.80
N ASN A 38 -6.75 1.28 -1.25
CA ASN A 38 -7.31 1.18 -2.60
C ASN A 38 -8.49 2.14 -2.80
N VAL A 39 -9.34 2.32 -1.79
CA VAL A 39 -10.41 3.33 -1.80
C VAL A 39 -9.82 4.73 -1.87
N ALA A 40 -8.78 5.03 -1.08
CA ALA A 40 -8.09 6.31 -1.08
C ALA A 40 -7.52 6.66 -2.48
N VAL A 41 -6.83 5.70 -3.10
CA VAL A 41 -6.28 5.83 -4.45
C VAL A 41 -7.39 6.04 -5.48
N GLY A 42 -8.51 5.30 -5.37
CA GLY A 42 -9.67 5.48 -6.25
C GLY A 42 -10.25 6.89 -6.17
N LEU A 43 -10.46 7.41 -4.95
CA LEU A 43 -10.95 8.78 -4.72
C LEU A 43 -9.97 9.83 -5.24
N ALA A 44 -8.67 9.67 -4.99
CA ALA A 44 -7.65 10.60 -5.45
C ALA A 44 -7.54 10.64 -6.97
N ARG A 45 -7.71 9.50 -7.65
CA ARG A 45 -7.79 9.42 -9.12
C ARG A 45 -9.00 10.15 -9.71
N PHE A 46 -10.08 10.30 -8.94
CA PHE A 46 -11.23 11.13 -9.32
C PHE A 46 -11.03 12.62 -9.01
N GLY A 47 -9.86 13.03 -8.52
CA GLY A 47 -9.51 14.42 -8.26
C GLY A 47 -10.01 14.96 -6.91
N PHE A 48 -10.39 14.07 -5.98
CA PHE A 48 -10.79 14.48 -4.63
C PHE A 48 -9.58 14.71 -3.72
N ASP A 49 -9.75 15.56 -2.70
CA ASP A 49 -8.78 15.75 -1.61
C ASP A 49 -8.90 14.58 -0.61
N VAL A 50 -7.85 13.76 -0.53
CA VAL A 50 -7.85 12.50 0.22
C VAL A 50 -6.65 12.42 1.17
N SER A 51 -6.90 12.12 2.44
CA SER A 51 -5.86 11.78 3.43
C SER A 51 -5.98 10.32 3.84
N TYR A 52 -4.83 9.67 4.09
CA TYR A 52 -4.77 8.30 4.59
C TYR A 52 -4.16 8.27 6.00
N VAL A 53 -4.90 7.70 6.94
CA VAL A 53 -4.47 7.53 8.33
C VAL A 53 -4.02 6.09 8.53
N THR A 54 -2.77 5.89 8.95
CA THR A 54 -2.21 4.56 9.19
C THR A 54 -0.94 4.66 10.05
N ALA A 55 -0.37 3.52 10.42
CA ALA A 55 0.94 3.41 11.04
C ALA A 55 1.89 2.64 10.11
N ILE A 56 3.06 3.22 9.83
CA ILE A 56 4.07 2.63 8.94
C ILE A 56 5.44 2.66 9.64
N PRO A 57 6.24 1.57 9.63
CA PRO A 57 7.54 1.54 10.29
C PRO A 57 8.53 2.54 9.67
N GLU A 58 9.51 2.97 10.48
CA GLU A 58 10.59 3.84 10.02
C GLU A 58 11.75 3.04 9.39
N ASN A 59 11.48 2.48 8.21
CA ASN A 59 12.46 1.70 7.46
C ASN A 59 12.25 1.87 5.93
N PRO A 60 13.19 1.37 5.09
CA PRO A 60 13.11 1.56 3.63
C PRO A 60 11.84 1.01 2.97
N ILE A 61 11.24 -0.06 3.52
CA ILE A 61 9.97 -0.60 3.02
C ILE A 61 8.83 0.37 3.34
N GLY A 62 8.82 0.92 4.55
CA GLY A 62 7.87 1.94 4.95
C GLY A 62 8.01 3.24 4.14
N ASP A 63 9.23 3.65 3.82
CA ASP A 63 9.49 4.81 2.95
C ASP A 63 8.94 4.60 1.54
N ALA A 64 9.19 3.42 0.96
CA ALA A 64 8.63 3.06 -0.33
C ALA A 64 7.08 3.03 -0.31
N CYS A 65 6.48 2.56 0.79
CA CYS A 65 5.03 2.57 0.97
C CYS A 65 4.45 3.99 0.97
N ILE A 66 5.07 4.91 1.71
CA ILE A 66 4.68 6.33 1.71
C ILE A 66 4.88 6.96 0.33
N GLY A 67 5.98 6.62 -0.35
CA GLY A 67 6.27 7.09 -1.71
C GLY A 67 5.17 6.69 -2.71
N GLU A 68 4.69 5.44 -2.64
CA GLU A 68 3.60 4.97 -3.49
C GLU A 68 2.28 5.71 -3.18
N LEU A 69 1.94 5.97 -1.92
CA LEU A 69 0.77 6.77 -1.56
C LEU A 69 0.85 8.20 -2.13
N LYS A 70 2.01 8.86 -1.96
CA LYS A 70 2.25 10.22 -2.49
C LYS A 70 2.14 10.29 -4.00
N LYS A 71 2.59 9.26 -4.72
CA LYS A 71 2.47 9.15 -6.19
C LYS A 71 1.01 9.20 -6.67
N HIS A 72 0.06 8.75 -5.86
CA HIS A 72 -1.38 8.86 -6.15
C HIS A 72 -2.02 10.15 -5.59
N ASN A 73 -1.23 11.15 -5.21
CA ASN A 73 -1.68 12.43 -4.62
C ASN A 73 -2.46 12.28 -3.32
N ILE A 74 -2.17 11.25 -2.52
CA ILE A 74 -2.76 11.07 -1.20
C ILE A 74 -1.97 11.88 -0.16
N ASP A 75 -2.67 12.63 0.68
CA ASP A 75 -2.10 13.31 1.83
C ASP A 75 -1.66 12.29 2.90
N THR A 76 -0.36 12.33 3.20
CA THR A 76 0.34 11.41 4.09
C THR A 76 0.73 12.06 5.42
N SER A 77 0.28 13.30 5.68
CA SER A 77 0.59 14.03 6.92
C SER A 77 0.03 13.37 8.20
N LEU A 78 -0.96 12.49 8.05
CA LEU A 78 -1.58 11.74 9.15
C LEU A 78 -1.01 10.33 9.35
N ILE A 79 0.08 9.99 8.66
CA ILE A 79 0.78 8.71 8.84
C ILE A 79 1.69 8.81 10.06
N VAL A 80 1.47 7.94 11.04
CA VAL A 80 2.36 7.79 12.19
C VAL A 80 3.50 6.85 11.81
N ARG A 81 4.73 7.24 12.15
CA ARG A 81 5.92 6.40 11.98
C ARG A 81 6.11 5.55 13.24
N GLN A 82 5.75 4.27 13.16
CA GLN A 82 5.73 3.38 14.32
C GLN A 82 5.87 1.90 13.94
N GLY A 83 6.53 1.15 14.83
CA GLY A 83 6.72 -0.30 14.72
C GLY A 83 7.93 -0.68 13.87
N ASP A 84 8.22 -1.98 13.82
CA ASP A 84 9.46 -2.51 13.23
C ASP A 84 9.26 -3.08 11.83
N ARG A 85 8.03 -3.46 11.46
CA ARG A 85 7.71 -4.11 10.19
C ARG A 85 6.37 -3.65 9.62
N LEU A 86 6.25 -3.74 8.30
CA LEU A 86 4.97 -3.64 7.60
C LEU A 86 4.34 -5.04 7.53
N GLY A 87 3.01 -5.15 7.59
CA GLY A 87 2.33 -6.40 7.29
C GLY A 87 2.71 -6.91 5.90
N ILE A 88 2.86 -8.23 5.74
CA ILE A 88 3.22 -8.87 4.46
C ILE A 88 2.19 -9.95 4.17
N TYR A 89 1.73 -10.01 2.93
CA TYR A 89 0.95 -11.15 2.44
C TYR A 89 1.48 -11.64 1.09
N PHE A 90 1.33 -12.94 0.88
CA PHE A 90 1.66 -13.60 -0.37
C PHE A 90 0.38 -13.76 -1.19
N TYR A 91 0.45 -13.43 -2.47
CA TYR A 91 -0.67 -13.57 -3.39
C TYR A 91 -0.26 -14.34 -4.64
N GLU A 92 -0.96 -15.45 -4.90
CA GLU A 92 -0.86 -16.24 -6.12
C GLU A 92 -2.09 -15.96 -6.99
N LYS A 93 -1.87 -15.67 -8.27
CA LYS A 93 -2.94 -15.30 -9.19
C LYS A 93 -3.70 -16.55 -9.66
N GLY A 94 -4.97 -16.68 -9.26
CA GLY A 94 -5.87 -17.73 -9.76
C GLY A 94 -5.91 -19.02 -8.94
N ALA A 95 -5.52 -18.97 -7.66
CA ALA A 95 -5.87 -19.98 -6.66
C ALA A 95 -7.29 -19.72 -6.11
#